data_AF-A0A0C2BIV7-F1
#
_entry.id   AF-A0A0C2BIV7-F1
#
_cell.length_a   1.000
_cell.length_b   1.000
_cell.length_c   1.000
_cell.angle_alpha   90.00
_cell.angle_beta   90.00
_cell.angle_gamma   90.00
#
_symmetry.space_group_name_H-M   'P 1'
#
loop_
_entity.id
_entity.type
_entity.pdbx_description
1 polymer ?
#
loop_
_entity_poly.entity_id
_entity_poly.type
_entity_poly.pdbx_seq_one_letter_code
_entity_poly.pdbx_strand_id
1 'polypeptide(L)' 'MCDVLAVMRSLAREGMATMAGTRKMFIAREVAGRVAATDVGGVRHTQDRRPVREPSQGRLPATRQG' A
#
# COMPACT_ATOMS: atom_id res chain seq x y z
N MET A 1 -4.56 -9.51 21.26
CA MET A 1 -3.48 -8.84 20.49
C MET A 1 -4.01 -8.57 19.09
N CYS A 2 -4.62 -7.39 18.85
CA CYS A 2 -4.71 -6.69 17.54
C CYS A 2 -5.75 -5.53 17.48
N ASP A 3 -6.23 -4.97 18.59
CA ASP A 3 -7.14 -3.80 18.54
C ASP A 3 -6.56 -2.62 17.76
N VAL A 4 -5.29 -2.29 17.98
CA VAL A 4 -4.65 -1.12 17.36
C VAL A 4 -4.57 -1.24 15.82
N LEU A 5 -4.30 -2.45 15.30
CA LEU A 5 -4.24 -2.66 13.84
C LEU A 5 -5.62 -2.65 13.20
N ALA A 6 -6.64 -3.14 13.92
CA ALA A 6 -8.02 -3.06 13.49
C ALA A 6 -8.46 -1.59 13.38
N VAL A 7 -8.19 -0.78 14.41
CA VAL A 7 -8.50 0.65 14.42
C VAL A 7 -7.77 1.39 13.30
N MET A 8 -6.46 1.18 13.15
CA MET A 8 -5.68 1.83 12.09
C MET A 8 -6.21 1.50 10.68
N ARG A 9 -6.67 0.25 10.46
CA ARG A 9 -7.29 -0.13 9.18
C ARG A 9 -8.63 0.57 8.96
N SER A 10 -9.47 0.68 9.99
CA SER A 10 -10.75 1.38 9.88
C SER A 10 -10.55 2.86 9.54
N LEU A 11 -9.65 3.55 10.24
CA LEU A 11 -9.32 4.95 9.97
C LEU A 11 -8.77 5.16 8.55
N ALA A 12 -7.86 4.30 8.10
CA ALA A 12 -7.33 4.37 6.75
C ALA A 12 -8.42 4.15 5.67
N ARG A 13 -9.44 3.31 5.95
CA ARG A 13 -10.57 3.07 5.05
C ARG A 13 -11.55 4.24 5.00
N GLU A 14 -11.67 5.00 6.07
CA GLU A 14 -12.51 6.20 6.14
C GLU A 14 -11.88 7.41 5.42
N GLY A 15 -10.75 7.22 4.72
CA GLY A 15 -10.05 8.28 4.01
C GLY A 15 -9.18 9.16 4.91
N MET A 16 -8.99 8.77 6.18
CA MET A 16 -8.14 9.49 7.11
C MET A 16 -6.67 9.19 6.83
N ALA A 17 -5.85 10.24 6.72
CA ALA A 17 -4.41 10.09 6.61
C ALA A 17 -3.82 9.66 7.97
N THR A 18 -3.16 8.51 8.00
CA THR A 18 -2.54 7.96 9.22
C THR A 18 -1.03 7.78 9.05
N MET A 19 -0.25 8.09 10.08
CA MET A 19 1.19 7.77 10.17
C MET A 19 1.50 7.01 11.46
N ALA A 20 2.32 5.97 11.36
CA ALA A 20 2.76 5.17 12.51
C ALA A 20 4.23 4.75 12.37
N GLY A 21 5.00 4.83 13.46
CA GLY A 21 6.38 4.33 13.53
C GLY A 21 6.44 2.94 14.16
N THR A 22 7.15 2.01 13.53
CA THR A 22 7.32 0.65 14.08
C THR A 22 8.63 0.00 13.63
N ARG A 23 9.22 -0.83 14.51
CA ARG A 23 10.34 -1.72 14.17
C ARG A 23 9.89 -3.08 13.63
N LYS A 24 8.59 -3.35 13.62
CA LYS A 24 8.01 -4.61 13.15
C LYS A 24 7.58 -4.47 11.69
N MET A 25 8.45 -4.88 10.75
CA MET A 25 8.19 -4.73 9.31
C MET A 25 6.89 -5.39 8.83
N PHE A 26 6.48 -6.51 9.41
CA PHE A 26 5.25 -7.20 9.02
C PHE A 26 4.01 -6.32 9.23
N ILE A 27 3.97 -5.57 10.36
CA ILE A 27 2.88 -4.65 10.68
C ILE A 27 2.82 -3.52 9.66
N ALA A 28 3.96 -2.88 9.40
CA ALA A 28 4.05 -1.77 8.44
C ALA A 28 3.56 -2.20 7.05
N ARG A 29 3.94 -3.40 6.60
CA ARG A 29 3.46 -3.95 5.33
C ARG A 29 1.96 -4.22 5.36
N GLU A 30 1.42 -4.79 6.43
CA GLU A 30 0.02 -5.22 6.49
C GLU A 30 -0.99 -4.06 6.38
N VAL A 31 -0.71 -2.93 7.03
CA VAL A 31 -1.69 -1.83 7.18
C VAL A 31 -1.34 -0.57 6.40
N ALA A 32 -0.07 -0.33 6.07
CA ALA A 32 0.32 0.92 5.43
C ALA A 32 0.19 0.85 3.91
N GLY A 33 -0.40 1.90 3.32
CA GLY A 33 -0.36 2.13 1.87
C GLY A 33 1.02 2.54 1.38
N ARG A 34 1.84 3.15 2.25
CA ARG A 34 3.24 3.50 1.99
C ARG A 34 4.09 3.21 3.22
N VAL A 35 5.29 2.69 3.00
CA VAL A 35 6.28 2.45 4.07
C VAL A 35 7.51 3.29 3.79
N ALA A 36 7.94 4.11 4.74
CA ALA A 36 9.18 4.85 4.69
C ALA A 36 10.17 4.27 5.71
N ALA A 37 11.39 3.96 5.28
CA ALA A 37 12.50 3.65 6.15
C ALA A 37 13.26 4.95 6.43
N THR A 38 13.32 5.35 7.70
CA THR A 38 14.00 6.54 8.16
C THR A 38 15.23 6.18 8.97
N ASP A 39 16.21 7.07 8.94
CA ASP A 39 17.45 7.00 9.71
C ASP A 39 17.77 8.40 10.25
N VAL A 40 18.80 8.51 11.08
CA VAL A 40 19.34 9.81 11.53
C VAL A 40 19.72 10.62 10.28
N GLY A 41 19.00 11.71 10.06
CA GLY A 41 19.20 12.58 8.89
C GLY A 41 18.14 12.45 7.78
N GLY A 42 17.14 11.57 7.89
CA GLY A 42 15.94 11.61 7.04
C GLY A 42 15.46 10.27 6.49
N VAL A 43 14.66 10.33 5.43
CA VAL A 43 14.11 9.16 4.75
C VAL A 43 15.18 8.54 3.86
N ARG A 44 15.50 7.26 4.09
CA ARG A 44 16.43 6.49 3.27
C ARG A 44 15.74 5.81 2.10
N HIS A 45 14.53 5.32 2.32
CA HIS A 45 13.80 4.55 1.31
C HIS A 45 12.29 4.70 1.49
N THR A 46 11.55 4.69 0.39
CA THR A 46 10.07 4.63 0.40
C THR A 46 9.60 3.48 -0.48
N GLN A 47 8.56 2.77 -0.01
CA GLN A 47 7.89 1.72 -0.76
C GLN A 47 6.40 2.06 -0.81
N ASP A 48 5.89 2.31 -2.00
CA ASP A 48 4.45 2.46 -2.25
C ASP A 48 3.85 1.08 -2.49
N ARG A 49 2.77 0.77 -1.79
CA ARG A 49 2.04 -0.49 -1.90
C ARG A 49 0.90 -0.36 -2.90
N ARG A 50 1.13 0.33 -4.03
CA ARG A 50 0.15 0.31 -5.13
C ARG A 50 -0.09 -1.16 -5.48
N PRO A 51 -1.33 -1.66 -5.48
CA PRO A 51 -1.59 -2.91 -6.14
C PRO A 51 -1.07 -2.74 -7.57
N VAL A 52 -0.22 -3.66 -8.02
CA VAL A 52 0.03 -3.83 -9.46
C VAL A 52 -1.35 -3.99 -10.06
N ARG A 53 -1.88 -2.95 -10.73
CA ARG A 53 -3.00 -3.18 -11.63
C ARG A 53 -2.48 -4.20 -12.62
N GLU A 54 -3.06 -5.39 -12.63
CA GLU A 54 -2.87 -6.32 -13.74
C GLU A 54 -3.00 -5.49 -15.01
N PRO A 55 -2.09 -5.62 -15.99
CA PRO A 55 -2.30 -4.99 -17.27
C PRO A 55 -3.67 -5.46 -17.72
N SER A 56 -4.62 -4.54 -17.81
CA SER A 56 -5.94 -4.82 -18.37
C SER A 56 -5.68 -5.57 -19.65
N GLN A 57 -6.03 -6.86 -19.72
CA GLN A 57 -5.96 -7.64 -20.94
C GLN A 57 -6.81 -6.89 -21.94
N GLY A 58 -6.14 -6.04 -22.72
CA GLY A 58 -6.72 -5.29 -23.80
C GLY A 58 -7.20 -6.35 -24.77
N ARG A 59 -8.51 -6.54 -24.77
CA ARG A 59 -9.26 -7.33 -25.74
C ARG A 59 -8.62 -7.10 -27.11
N LEU A 60 -7.94 -8.10 -27.65
CA LEU A 60 -7.46 -8.06 -29.04
C LEU A 60 -8.66 -7.70 -29.91
N PRO A 61 -8.59 -6.68 -30.78
CA PRO A 61 -9.69 -6.38 -31.68
C PRO A 61 -9.93 -7.63 -32.53
N ALA A 62 -11.17 -8.14 -32.49
CA ALA A 62 -11.58 -9.24 -33.33
C ALA A 62 -11.26 -8.88 -34.79
N THR A 63 -10.42 -9.69 -35.42
CA THR A 63 -10.11 -9.59 -36.84
C THR A 63 -11.40 -9.69 -37.63
N ARG A 64 -11.87 -8.56 -38.17
CA ARG A 64 -12.83 -8.55 -39.26
C ARG A 64 -12.04 -8.49 -40.56
N GLN A 65 -11.73 -9.64 -41.13
CA GLN A 65 -11.44 -9.74 -42.55
C GLN A 65 -12.63 -10.42 -43.22
N GLY A 66 -13.28 -9.65 -44.10
CA GLY A 66 -14.12 -10.21 -45.16
C GLY A 66 -13.26 -10.61 -46.34
#